data_AF-A0A9C8KVV9-F1
#
_entry.id   AF-A0A9C8KVV9-F1
#
_cell.length_a   1.000
_cell.length_b   1.000
_cell.length_c   1.000
_cell.angle_alpha   90.00
_cell.angle_beta   90.00
_cell.angle_gamma   90.00
#
_symmetry.space_group_name_H-M   'P 1'
#
loop_
_entity.id
_entity.type
_entity.pdbx_description
1 polymer ?
#
loop_
_entity_poly.entity_id
_entity_poly.type
_entity_poly.pdbx_seq_one_letter_code
_entity_poly.pdbx_strand_id
1 'polypeptide(L)'
;MFLCNKRPMAEPIKTAIQFTIVAIMVTILLESWKPVNTYAVFLEKSPLFSLYLPIHCKNMKESLNIDCLIPCAGLSERMGSWKPMIDYRGRPLIVQVVEKALSPCQRVILVTGYRGEELEELFALESRVDCVRNREYGRGMFSSIQRGVSSVRTPAFFVSLGDMPEIPADIFQTLSKLLDEHPEADIARPLHHGRPGHPVLLRKTVVPTILDLPAESNMQEVFRRHQNSTGQRVIEIAVSSPGTIYDIDRREDLAD
;
A
#
# COMPACT_ATOMS: atom_id res chain seq x y z
N MET A 1 -18.56 37.49 68.02
CA MET A 1 -18.40 38.22 66.75
C MET A 1 -17.85 37.25 65.71
N PHE A 2 -18.68 36.89 64.74
CA PHE A 2 -18.38 36.40 63.39
C PHE A 2 -17.48 35.15 63.14
N LEU A 3 -18.19 34.10 62.69
CA LEU A 3 -17.94 33.24 61.52
C LEU A 3 -16.87 32.14 61.54
N CYS A 4 -17.39 30.92 61.68
CA CYS A 4 -17.08 29.73 60.87
C CYS A 4 -16.72 30.06 59.40
N ASN A 5 -15.66 29.45 58.85
CA ASN A 5 -15.75 29.02 57.46
C ASN A 5 -14.97 27.74 57.16
N LYS A 6 -15.72 26.79 56.59
CA LYS A 6 -15.32 25.49 56.09
C LYS A 6 -14.44 25.67 54.85
N ARG A 7 -13.38 24.86 54.69
CA ARG A 7 -12.74 24.68 53.38
C ARG A 7 -13.65 23.81 52.51
N PRO A 8 -14.01 24.20 51.28
CA PRO A 8 -14.77 23.32 50.40
C PRO A 8 -13.83 22.30 49.74
N MET A 9 -14.09 21.01 49.98
CA MET A 9 -13.72 19.93 49.06
C MET A 9 -14.68 19.98 47.88
N ALA A 10 -14.24 20.43 46.69
CA ALA A 10 -15.01 20.30 45.46
C ALA A 10 -14.16 20.51 44.18
N GLU A 11 -13.11 19.71 43.96
CA GLU A 11 -12.36 19.74 42.67
C GLU A 11 -11.90 18.39 42.05
N PRO A 12 -12.39 17.16 42.38
CA PRO A 12 -12.06 15.98 41.55
C PRO A 12 -13.06 15.69 40.42
N ILE A 13 -14.32 16.13 40.55
CA ILE A 13 -15.43 15.62 39.71
C ILE A 13 -15.53 16.36 38.37
N LYS A 14 -15.19 17.66 38.30
CA LYS A 14 -15.23 18.42 37.05
C LYS A 14 -14.19 17.95 36.04
N THR A 15 -13.00 17.57 36.52
CA THR A 15 -11.90 17.11 35.67
C THR A 15 -12.23 15.75 35.05
N ALA A 16 -12.77 14.81 35.84
CA ALA A 16 -13.12 13.47 35.37
C ALA A 16 -14.24 13.49 34.30
N ILE A 17 -15.26 14.34 34.47
CA ILE A 17 -16.34 14.49 33.47
C ILE A 17 -15.78 15.08 32.15
N GLN A 18 -14.81 15.98 32.23
CA GLN A 18 -14.20 16.60 31.04
C GLN A 18 -13.31 15.61 30.26
N PHE A 19 -12.61 14.70 30.95
CA PHE A 19 -11.84 13.63 30.31
C PHE A 19 -12.73 12.63 29.56
N THR A 20 -13.87 12.23 30.16
CA THR A 20 -14.79 11.29 29.54
C THR A 20 -15.48 11.88 28.30
N ILE A 21 -15.85 13.16 28.34
CA ILE A 21 -16.47 13.84 27.18
C ILE A 21 -15.47 13.97 26.02
N VAL A 22 -14.21 14.31 26.29
CA VAL A 22 -13.17 14.41 25.24
C VAL A 22 -12.87 13.03 24.64
N ALA A 23 -12.79 11.99 25.46
CA ALA A 23 -12.59 10.62 24.98
C ALA A 23 -13.76 10.16 24.09
N ILE A 24 -15.01 10.42 24.51
CA ILE A 24 -16.21 10.09 23.72
C ILE A 24 -16.23 10.88 22.40
N MET A 25 -15.88 12.17 22.41
CA MET A 25 -15.83 13.00 21.20
C MET A 25 -14.77 12.52 20.21
N VAL A 26 -13.59 12.11 20.69
CA VAL A 26 -12.52 11.55 19.85
C VAL A 26 -12.95 10.20 19.26
N THR A 27 -13.61 9.33 20.04
CA THR A 27 -14.14 8.05 19.53
C THR A 27 -15.23 8.27 18.46
N ILE A 28 -16.16 9.20 18.68
CA ILE A 28 -17.22 9.53 17.71
C ILE A 28 -16.64 10.14 16.42
N LEU A 29 -15.56 10.93 16.53
CA LEU A 29 -14.85 11.51 15.38
C LEU A 29 -14.05 10.46 14.59
N LEU A 30 -13.58 9.39 15.23
CA LEU A 30 -12.85 8.30 14.58
C LEU A 30 -13.78 7.29 13.87
N GLU A 31 -15.03 7.13 14.34
CA GLU A 31 -16.03 6.26 13.69
C GLU A 31 -16.69 6.91 12.45
N SER A 32 -16.64 8.23 12.33
CA SER A 32 -17.20 8.96 11.19
C SER A 32 -16.14 9.25 10.14
N TRP A 33 -15.82 8.24 9.33
CA TRP A 33 -14.88 8.29 8.20
C TRP A 33 -15.19 9.49 7.27
N LYS A 34 -14.49 10.61 7.50
CA LYS A 34 -14.46 11.79 6.62
C LYS A 34 -13.02 12.33 6.57
N PRO A 35 -12.60 12.86 5.42
CA PRO A 35 -11.21 13.22 5.16
C PRO A 35 -10.69 14.26 6.17
N VAL A 36 -9.42 14.07 6.56
CA VAL A 36 -8.69 14.67 7.69
C VAL A 36 -8.57 16.21 7.63
N ASN A 37 -9.05 16.88 6.58
CA ASN A 37 -8.72 18.28 6.34
C ASN A 37 -9.62 19.33 7.03
N THR A 38 -10.61 18.91 7.84
CA THR A 38 -11.53 19.87 8.50
C THR A 38 -11.31 20.01 10.02
N TYR A 39 -10.57 19.09 10.67
CA TYR A 39 -10.43 19.08 12.13
C TYR A 39 -9.09 19.65 12.66
N ALA A 40 -8.18 20.03 11.75
CA ALA A 40 -6.85 20.50 12.12
C ALA A 40 -6.84 21.81 12.96
N VAL A 41 -7.93 22.58 12.97
CA VAL A 41 -7.95 23.89 13.63
C VAL A 41 -8.35 23.82 15.11
N PHE A 42 -8.93 22.72 15.60
CA PHE A 42 -9.52 22.70 16.95
C PHE A 42 -8.67 22.02 18.04
N LEU A 43 -7.55 21.36 17.69
CA LEU A 43 -6.80 20.52 18.64
C LEU A 43 -5.43 21.08 19.09
N GLU A 44 -4.99 22.23 18.57
CA GLU A 44 -3.68 22.83 18.91
C GLU A 44 -3.56 23.35 20.36
N LYS A 45 -4.68 23.46 21.11
CA LYS A 45 -4.68 24.08 22.45
C LYS A 45 -4.92 23.13 23.61
N SER A 46 -4.73 21.82 23.43
CA SER A 46 -4.81 20.86 24.54
C SER A 46 -3.44 20.28 24.92
N PRO A 47 -3.02 20.35 26.20
CA PRO A 47 -1.75 19.77 26.66
C PRO A 47 -1.71 18.22 26.61
N LEU A 48 -2.82 17.58 26.24
CA LEU A 48 -2.94 16.13 26.09
C LEU A 48 -2.60 15.65 24.67
N PHE A 49 -2.56 16.55 23.67
CA PHE A 49 -2.22 16.20 22.28
C PHE A 49 -0.76 15.70 22.15
N SER A 50 0.14 16.23 22.99
CA SER A 50 1.56 15.86 22.99
C SER A 50 1.83 14.45 23.53
N LEU A 51 0.88 13.82 24.25
CA LEU A 51 1.09 12.50 24.86
C LEU A 51 0.57 11.35 23.99
N TYR A 52 -0.40 11.60 23.11
CA TYR A 52 -1.00 10.56 22.25
C TYR A 52 -0.38 10.47 20.84
N LEU A 53 0.24 11.54 20.32
CA LEU A 53 0.90 11.51 19.01
C LEU A 53 2.22 10.71 18.92
N PRO A 54 3.10 10.61 19.94
CA PRO A 54 4.45 10.11 19.69
C PRO A 54 4.54 8.60 19.44
N ILE A 55 3.51 7.82 19.79
CA ILE A 55 3.50 6.37 19.59
C ILE A 55 2.92 5.99 18.21
N HIS A 56 1.93 6.74 17.71
CA HIS A 56 1.32 6.47 16.40
C HIS A 56 2.04 7.19 15.23
N CYS A 57 2.63 8.37 15.48
CA CYS A 57 3.27 9.16 14.43
C CYS A 57 4.72 8.74 14.12
N LYS A 58 5.41 8.06 15.05
CA LYS A 58 6.74 7.48 14.78
C LYS A 58 6.68 6.32 13.78
N ASN A 59 5.63 5.50 13.83
CA ASN A 59 5.49 4.33 12.94
C ASN A 59 5.06 4.67 11.50
N MET A 60 4.51 5.87 11.23
CA MET A 60 4.10 6.26 9.87
C MET A 60 5.22 6.90 9.04
N LYS A 61 6.29 7.41 9.67
CA LYS A 61 7.36 8.11 8.96
C LYS A 61 8.41 7.17 8.35
N GLU A 62 8.51 5.94 8.82
CA GLU A 62 9.53 4.99 8.38
C GLU A 62 9.16 4.25 7.08
N SER A 63 7.89 4.22 6.65
CA SER A 63 7.44 3.49 5.44
C SER A 63 7.44 4.31 4.15
N LEU A 64 7.64 5.64 4.20
CA LEU A 64 7.49 6.53 3.03
C LEU A 64 8.69 6.49 2.06
N ASN A 65 9.52 5.46 2.08
CA ASN A 65 10.71 5.33 1.22
C ASN A 65 10.69 4.05 0.37
N ILE A 66 9.51 3.63 -0.07
CA ILE A 66 9.31 2.48 -0.95
C ILE A 66 8.34 2.86 -2.07
N ASP A 67 8.73 2.65 -3.33
CA ASP A 67 7.87 2.79 -4.50
C ASP A 67 6.96 1.55 -4.64
N CYS A 68 5.77 1.68 -5.22
CA CYS A 68 4.96 0.53 -5.64
C CYS A 68 4.79 0.51 -7.15
N LEU A 69 5.30 -0.54 -7.80
CA LEU A 69 5.13 -0.78 -9.22
C LEU A 69 3.86 -1.60 -9.48
N ILE A 70 2.96 -1.07 -10.30
CA ILE A 70 1.70 -1.73 -10.68
C ILE A 70 1.66 -1.91 -12.20
N PRO A 71 1.93 -3.12 -12.74
CA PRO A 71 1.70 -3.39 -14.16
C PRO A 71 0.20 -3.43 -14.47
N CYS A 72 -0.26 -2.50 -15.30
CA CYS A 72 -1.66 -2.33 -15.68
C CYS A 72 -1.81 -2.10 -17.21
N ALA A 73 -0.90 -2.71 -17.99
CA ALA A 73 -0.77 -2.45 -19.42
C ALA A 73 -1.55 -3.43 -20.32
N GLY A 74 -2.11 -4.50 -19.74
CA GLY A 74 -2.68 -5.64 -20.45
C GLY A 74 -4.11 -5.42 -20.99
N LEU A 75 -4.52 -6.34 -21.88
CA LEU A 75 -5.81 -6.34 -22.57
C LEU A 75 -6.96 -6.93 -21.76
N SER A 76 -6.66 -7.73 -20.72
CA SER A 76 -7.66 -8.46 -19.91
C SER A 76 -8.54 -9.46 -20.68
N GLU A 77 -7.96 -10.12 -21.69
CA GLU A 77 -8.70 -10.96 -22.67
C GLU A 77 -9.60 -12.04 -22.02
N ARG A 78 -9.13 -12.67 -20.92
CA ARG A 78 -9.87 -13.71 -20.20
C ARG A 78 -11.21 -13.24 -19.60
N MET A 79 -11.33 -11.94 -19.28
CA MET A 79 -12.56 -11.36 -18.73
C MET A 79 -13.57 -10.89 -19.79
N GLY A 80 -13.18 -10.90 -21.08
CA GLY A 80 -13.97 -10.33 -22.17
C GLY A 80 -14.23 -8.82 -22.02
N SER A 81 -13.53 -8.14 -21.11
CA SER A 81 -13.61 -6.70 -20.87
C SER A 81 -12.33 -6.20 -20.20
N TRP A 82 -12.01 -4.93 -20.40
CA TRP A 82 -10.78 -4.32 -19.88
C TRP A 82 -10.90 -4.10 -18.35
N LYS A 83 -10.20 -4.94 -17.58
CA LYS A 83 -10.28 -5.03 -16.10
C LYS A 83 -10.13 -3.73 -15.33
N PRO A 84 -9.15 -2.86 -15.65
CA PRO A 84 -8.80 -1.74 -14.77
C PRO A 84 -9.98 -0.81 -14.44
N MET A 85 -10.89 -0.63 -15.41
CA MET A 85 -12.05 0.26 -15.30
C MET A 85 -13.35 -0.46 -14.92
N ILE A 86 -13.30 -1.76 -14.62
CA ILE A 86 -14.48 -2.48 -14.15
C ILE A 86 -14.91 -1.91 -12.80
N ASP A 87 -16.22 -1.77 -12.60
CA ASP A 87 -16.79 -1.41 -11.31
C ASP A 87 -16.56 -2.56 -10.32
N TYR A 88 -15.84 -2.26 -9.26
CA TYR A 88 -15.68 -3.15 -8.12
C TYR A 88 -16.11 -2.34 -6.89
N ARG A 89 -17.19 -2.75 -6.22
CA ARG A 89 -17.74 -2.04 -5.06
C ARG A 89 -17.99 -0.53 -5.31
N GLY A 90 -18.50 -0.18 -6.50
CA GLY A 90 -18.93 1.18 -6.85
C GLY A 90 -17.83 2.13 -7.35
N ARG A 91 -16.61 1.63 -7.57
CA ARG A 91 -15.47 2.41 -8.10
C ARG A 91 -14.63 1.58 -9.07
N PRO A 92 -13.88 2.20 -9.99
CA PRO A 92 -12.96 1.46 -10.86
C PRO A 92 -11.98 0.62 -10.04
N LEU A 93 -11.79 -0.64 -10.44
CA LEU A 93 -10.90 -1.61 -9.79
C LEU A 93 -9.50 -1.03 -9.53
N ILE A 94 -8.91 -0.39 -10.54
CA ILE A 94 -7.55 0.14 -10.46
C ILE A 94 -7.42 1.27 -9.43
N VAL A 95 -8.48 2.07 -9.21
CA VAL A 95 -8.47 3.14 -8.20
C VAL A 95 -8.27 2.56 -6.82
N GLN A 96 -8.94 1.44 -6.51
CA GLN A 96 -8.82 0.79 -5.21
C GLN A 96 -7.44 0.20 -4.99
N VAL A 97 -6.86 -0.44 -6.01
CA VAL A 97 -5.51 -1.00 -5.94
C VAL A 97 -4.48 0.12 -5.71
N VAL A 98 -4.58 1.22 -6.47
CA VAL A 98 -3.66 2.36 -6.36
C VAL A 98 -3.77 3.05 -5.00
N GLU A 99 -4.98 3.34 -4.53
CA GLU A 99 -5.19 3.95 -3.21
C GLU A 99 -4.60 3.10 -2.08
N LYS A 100 -4.80 1.78 -2.16
CA LYS A 100 -4.29 0.84 -1.17
C LYS A 100 -2.76 0.80 -1.16
N ALA A 101 -2.12 0.90 -2.31
CA ALA A 101 -0.66 1.00 -2.44
C ALA A 101 -0.11 2.37 -1.98
N LEU A 102 -0.84 3.46 -2.18
CA LEU A 102 -0.44 4.81 -1.77
C LEU A 102 -0.45 5.05 -0.26
N SER A 103 -1.11 4.19 0.51
CA SER A 103 -1.13 4.27 1.97
C SER A 103 0.24 3.91 2.58
N PRO A 104 0.86 2.75 2.26
CA PRO A 104 2.18 2.38 2.78
C PRO A 104 3.36 2.89 1.93
N CYS A 105 3.16 3.29 0.67
CA CYS A 105 4.25 3.60 -0.26
C CYS A 105 4.45 5.10 -0.49
N GLN A 106 5.67 5.48 -0.89
CA GLN A 106 6.03 6.86 -1.25
C GLN A 106 5.22 7.36 -2.46
N ARG A 107 5.13 6.51 -3.48
CA ARG A 107 4.38 6.73 -4.71
C ARG A 107 4.09 5.41 -5.40
N VAL A 108 3.17 5.46 -6.36
CA VAL A 108 2.86 4.38 -7.28
C VAL A 108 3.46 4.69 -8.65
N ILE A 109 4.15 3.71 -9.23
CA ILE A 109 4.55 3.69 -10.63
C ILE A 109 3.50 2.84 -11.35
N LEU A 110 2.55 3.48 -12.02
CA LEU A 110 1.48 2.79 -12.75
C LEU A 110 1.92 2.56 -14.19
N VAL A 111 2.17 1.31 -14.57
CA VAL A 111 2.57 1.01 -15.95
C VAL A 111 1.33 0.83 -16.80
N THR A 112 1.13 1.76 -17.72
CA THR A 112 -0.04 1.82 -18.62
C THR A 112 0.31 1.20 -19.98
N GLY A 113 -0.71 0.80 -20.74
CA GLY A 113 -0.52 0.13 -22.03
C GLY A 113 -1.77 0.26 -22.89
N TYR A 114 -2.45 -0.86 -23.15
CA TYR A 114 -3.75 -0.87 -23.81
C TYR A 114 -4.73 0.08 -23.10
N ARG A 115 -5.34 1.00 -23.85
CA ARG A 115 -6.24 2.07 -23.34
C ARG A 115 -5.66 2.92 -22.21
N GLY A 116 -4.34 2.94 -22.04
CA GLY A 116 -3.73 3.60 -20.89
C GLY A 116 -3.85 5.14 -20.87
N GLU A 117 -4.36 5.79 -21.93
CA GLU A 117 -4.68 7.23 -21.88
C GLU A 117 -5.77 7.47 -20.85
N GLU A 118 -6.76 6.58 -20.76
CA GLU A 118 -7.82 6.64 -19.76
C GLU A 118 -7.28 6.47 -18.33
N LEU A 119 -6.26 5.64 -18.14
CA LEU A 119 -5.58 5.50 -16.84
C LEU A 119 -4.75 6.74 -16.51
N GLU A 120 -4.05 7.30 -17.50
CA GLU A 120 -3.27 8.52 -17.33
C GLU A 120 -4.15 9.71 -16.98
N GLU A 121 -5.30 9.86 -17.63
CA GLU A 121 -6.30 10.88 -17.30
C GLU A 121 -6.90 10.67 -15.91
N LEU A 122 -7.24 9.42 -15.57
CA LEU A 122 -7.83 9.06 -14.27
C LEU A 122 -6.93 9.46 -13.08
N PHE A 123 -5.62 9.36 -13.23
CA PHE A 123 -4.65 9.68 -12.18
C PHE A 123 -3.89 11.00 -12.41
N ALA A 124 -4.27 11.82 -13.40
CA ALA A 124 -3.55 13.03 -13.77
C ALA A 124 -3.39 14.07 -12.63
N LEU A 125 -4.32 14.07 -11.67
CA LEU A 125 -4.31 14.98 -10.52
C LEU A 125 -3.68 14.38 -9.25
N GLU A 126 -3.33 13.09 -9.25
CA GLU A 126 -2.68 12.43 -8.12
C GLU A 126 -1.15 12.52 -8.26
N SER A 127 -0.56 13.48 -7.56
CA SER A 127 0.89 13.75 -7.61
C SER A 127 1.80 12.59 -7.20
N ARG A 128 1.25 11.57 -6.51
CA ARG A 128 2.00 10.38 -6.09
C ARG A 128 1.78 9.18 -7.02
N VAL A 129 1.15 9.37 -8.18
CA VAL A 129 1.01 8.34 -9.21
C VAL A 129 1.77 8.77 -10.46
N ASP A 130 2.87 8.08 -10.74
CA ASP A 130 3.64 8.26 -11.96
C ASP A 130 3.24 7.22 -13.00
N CYS A 131 2.51 7.67 -14.02
CA CYS A 131 2.14 6.81 -15.14
C CYS A 131 3.31 6.62 -16.11
N VAL A 132 3.64 5.36 -16.41
CA VAL A 132 4.72 4.99 -17.34
C VAL A 132 4.14 4.14 -18.47
N ARG A 133 4.09 4.70 -19.68
CA ARG A 133 3.55 3.98 -20.84
C ARG A 133 4.47 2.88 -21.34
N ASN A 134 4.02 1.62 -21.31
CA ASN A 134 4.62 0.52 -22.08
C ASN A 134 3.90 0.39 -23.42
N ARG A 135 4.57 0.71 -24.54
CA ARG A 135 4.02 0.52 -25.90
C ARG A 135 4.16 -0.92 -26.40
N GLU A 136 5.00 -1.72 -25.75
CA GLU A 136 5.26 -3.12 -26.11
C GLU A 136 4.51 -4.10 -25.20
N TYR A 137 3.38 -3.69 -24.61
CA TYR A 137 2.60 -4.50 -23.67
C TYR A 137 2.16 -5.87 -24.24
N GLY A 138 2.09 -6.01 -25.56
CA GLY A 138 1.83 -7.27 -26.26
C GLY A 138 2.92 -8.34 -26.06
N ARG A 139 4.11 -7.98 -25.58
CA ARG A 139 5.19 -8.92 -25.23
C ARG A 139 5.01 -9.62 -23.89
N GLY A 140 3.90 -9.33 -23.20
CA GLY A 140 3.56 -9.95 -21.91
C GLY A 140 3.85 -9.06 -20.70
N MET A 141 3.38 -9.50 -19.53
CA MET A 141 3.43 -8.71 -18.29
C MET A 141 4.86 -8.34 -17.88
N PHE A 142 5.85 -9.20 -18.12
CA PHE A 142 7.22 -8.94 -17.71
C PHE A 142 7.84 -7.73 -18.43
N SER A 143 7.50 -7.49 -19.70
CA SER A 143 7.87 -6.25 -20.41
C SER A 143 7.38 -4.98 -19.70
N SER A 144 6.21 -5.05 -19.04
CA SER A 144 5.64 -3.93 -18.29
C SER A 144 6.38 -3.74 -16.97
N ILE A 145 6.78 -4.83 -16.31
CA ILE A 145 7.64 -4.76 -15.13
C ILE A 145 8.98 -4.13 -15.51
N GLN A 146 9.64 -4.58 -16.57
CA GLN A 146 10.90 -4.01 -17.07
C GLN A 146 10.78 -2.51 -17.34
N ARG A 147 9.70 -2.09 -18.02
CA ARG A 147 9.43 -0.68 -18.29
C ARG A 147 9.27 0.13 -17.00
N GLY A 148 8.57 -0.42 -16.02
CA GLY A 148 8.31 0.25 -14.76
C GLY A 148 9.52 0.35 -13.84
N VAL A 149 10.35 -0.68 -13.75
CA VAL A 149 11.49 -0.70 -12.82
C VAL A 149 12.55 0.35 -13.15
N SER A 150 12.68 0.78 -14.41
CA SER A 150 13.55 1.90 -14.79
C SER A 150 13.14 3.22 -14.12
N SER A 151 11.90 3.33 -13.64
CA SER A 151 11.41 4.53 -12.95
C SER A 151 11.58 4.48 -11.44
N VAL A 152 12.02 3.35 -10.85
CA VAL A 152 12.19 3.18 -9.40
C VAL A 152 13.29 4.10 -8.85
N ARG A 153 12.93 4.89 -7.82
CA ARG A 153 13.83 5.87 -7.18
C ARG A 153 14.24 5.44 -5.79
N THR A 154 13.37 4.75 -5.07
CA THR A 154 13.56 4.31 -3.67
C THR A 154 14.50 3.11 -3.53
N PRO A 155 15.07 2.85 -2.33
CA PRO A 155 15.97 1.72 -2.08
C PRO A 155 15.30 0.34 -2.22
N ALA A 156 13.98 0.28 -2.07
CA ALA A 156 13.17 -0.92 -2.29
C ALA A 156 11.86 -0.52 -3.00
N PHE A 157 11.20 -1.49 -3.62
CA PHE A 157 9.94 -1.28 -4.31
C PHE A 157 9.06 -2.54 -4.26
N PHE A 158 7.75 -2.35 -4.19
CA PHE A 158 6.78 -3.42 -4.35
C PHE A 158 6.47 -3.68 -5.83
N VAL A 159 6.11 -4.91 -6.16
CA VAL A 159 5.36 -5.27 -7.37
C VAL A 159 4.00 -5.80 -6.92
N SER A 160 2.96 -5.02 -7.19
CA SER A 160 1.56 -5.33 -6.88
C SER A 160 0.75 -5.40 -8.17
N LEU A 161 -0.13 -6.40 -8.33
CA LEU A 161 -0.90 -6.54 -9.57
C LEU A 161 -2.14 -5.63 -9.57
N GLY A 162 -2.48 -5.11 -10.74
CA GLY A 162 -3.58 -4.15 -10.92
C GLY A 162 -4.99 -4.73 -10.76
N ASP A 163 -5.11 -6.04 -10.59
CA ASP A 163 -6.35 -6.79 -10.46
C ASP A 163 -6.50 -7.53 -9.13
N MET A 164 -5.69 -7.18 -8.13
CA MET A 164 -5.73 -7.76 -6.78
C MET A 164 -6.15 -6.71 -5.73
N PRO A 165 -7.42 -6.26 -5.70
CA PRO A 165 -7.89 -5.20 -4.80
C PRO A 165 -7.96 -5.66 -3.33
N GLU A 166 -7.96 -6.97 -3.10
CA GLU A 166 -8.16 -7.55 -1.77
C GLU A 166 -6.89 -7.70 -0.94
N ILE A 167 -5.71 -7.42 -1.51
CA ILE A 167 -4.41 -7.45 -0.78
C ILE A 167 -4.50 -6.62 0.50
N PRO A 168 -4.36 -7.17 1.72
CA PRO A 168 -4.49 -6.37 2.93
C PRO A 168 -3.36 -5.32 3.07
N ALA A 169 -3.69 -4.14 3.59
CA ALA A 169 -2.74 -3.03 3.69
C ALA A 169 -1.57 -3.31 4.65
N ASP A 170 -1.80 -4.11 5.69
CA ASP A 170 -0.80 -4.54 6.67
C ASP A 170 0.27 -5.47 6.08
N ILE A 171 -0.02 -6.14 4.96
CA ILE A 171 0.97 -6.99 4.26
C ILE A 171 2.17 -6.17 3.77
N PHE A 172 1.95 -4.92 3.31
CA PHE A 172 3.04 -4.05 2.87
C PHE A 172 4.02 -3.76 4.02
N GLN A 173 3.50 -3.38 5.19
CA GLN A 173 4.33 -3.12 6.36
C GLN A 173 5.02 -4.40 6.87
N THR A 174 4.32 -5.52 6.83
CA THR A 174 4.85 -6.84 7.22
C THR A 174 6.04 -7.23 6.37
N LEU A 175 5.94 -7.08 5.04
CA LEU A 175 7.03 -7.40 4.12
C LEU A 175 8.21 -6.43 4.25
N SER A 176 7.95 -5.14 4.46
CA SER A 176 9.00 -4.14 4.70
C SER A 176 9.82 -4.52 5.92
N LYS A 177 9.16 -4.78 7.05
CA LYS A 177 9.82 -5.17 8.29
C LYS A 177 10.61 -6.47 8.12
N LEU A 178 10.01 -7.47 7.46
CA LEU A 178 10.66 -8.74 7.19
C LEU A 178 11.96 -8.54 6.38
N LEU A 179 11.93 -7.71 5.34
CA LEU A 179 13.12 -7.48 4.52
C LEU A 179 14.20 -6.69 5.29
N ASP A 180 13.81 -5.77 6.18
CA ASP A 180 14.76 -5.04 7.02
C ASP A 180 15.43 -5.93 8.08
N GLU A 181 14.72 -6.92 8.62
CA GLU A 181 15.24 -7.91 9.58
C GLU A 181 16.18 -8.95 8.93
N HIS A 182 16.19 -9.02 7.59
CA HIS A 182 16.93 -10.01 6.81
C HIS A 182 17.84 -9.33 5.76
N PRO A 183 18.99 -8.77 6.16
CA PRO A 183 19.92 -8.10 5.25
C PRO A 183 20.57 -9.05 4.21
N GLU A 184 20.50 -10.36 4.42
CA GLU A 184 20.88 -11.41 3.46
C GLU A 184 19.77 -11.79 2.45
N ALA A 185 18.70 -11.00 2.42
CA ALA A 185 17.63 -11.12 1.46
C ALA A 185 17.41 -9.80 0.70
N ASP A 186 17.14 -9.95 -0.59
CA ASP A 186 16.79 -8.84 -1.49
C ASP A 186 15.31 -8.89 -1.92
N ILE A 187 14.61 -9.99 -1.61
CA ILE A 187 13.24 -10.24 -2.08
C ILE A 187 12.42 -10.86 -0.96
N ALA A 188 11.26 -10.28 -0.66
CA ALA A 188 10.28 -10.80 0.29
C ALA A 188 8.90 -10.96 -0.36
N ARG A 189 8.22 -12.08 -0.10
CA ARG A 189 6.85 -12.33 -0.62
C ARG A 189 5.95 -13.07 0.39
N PRO A 190 4.63 -12.87 0.33
CA PRO A 190 3.69 -13.63 1.15
C PRO A 190 3.49 -15.05 0.58
N LEU A 191 3.13 -15.98 1.47
CA LEU A 191 2.68 -17.32 1.17
C LEU A 191 1.31 -17.56 1.81
N HIS A 192 0.30 -17.81 1.00
CA HIS A 192 -1.01 -18.24 1.50
C HIS A 192 -1.22 -19.73 1.19
N HIS A 193 -1.32 -20.56 2.23
CA HIS A 193 -1.40 -22.04 2.09
C HIS A 193 -0.33 -22.64 1.16
N GLY A 194 0.91 -22.16 1.27
CA GLY A 194 2.04 -22.61 0.45
C GLY A 194 2.05 -22.06 -0.99
N ARG A 195 1.09 -21.22 -1.36
CA ARG A 195 1.06 -20.54 -2.66
C ARG A 195 1.72 -19.17 -2.55
N PRO A 196 2.75 -18.87 -3.36
CA PRO A 196 3.32 -17.53 -3.45
C PRO A 196 2.26 -16.50 -3.85
N GLY A 197 2.26 -15.35 -3.16
CA GLY A 197 1.31 -14.27 -3.39
C GLY A 197 1.97 -12.92 -3.66
N HIS A 198 1.13 -11.89 -3.66
CA HIS A 198 1.44 -10.49 -3.85
C HIS A 198 1.06 -9.62 -2.64
N PRO A 199 1.69 -8.45 -2.47
CA PRO A 199 2.73 -7.90 -3.31
C PRO A 199 4.08 -8.58 -3.05
N VAL A 200 5.01 -8.46 -3.99
CA VAL A 200 6.41 -8.88 -3.80
C VAL A 200 7.22 -7.63 -3.51
N LEU A 201 7.98 -7.60 -2.41
CA LEU A 201 8.92 -6.53 -2.10
C LEU A 201 10.31 -6.90 -2.63
N LEU A 202 10.96 -5.98 -3.34
CA LEU A 202 12.31 -6.15 -3.86
C LEU A 202 13.20 -4.98 -3.47
N ARG A 203 14.47 -5.24 -3.16
CA ARG A 203 15.48 -4.18 -3.11
C ARG A 203 15.79 -3.69 -4.53
N LYS A 204 16.21 -2.43 -4.63
CA LYS A 204 16.63 -1.81 -5.91
C LYS A 204 17.81 -2.54 -6.56
N THR A 205 18.61 -3.29 -5.79
CA THR A 205 19.68 -4.17 -6.27
C THR A 205 19.18 -5.28 -7.21
N VAL A 206 17.88 -5.59 -7.22
CA VAL A 206 17.27 -6.58 -8.13
C VAL A 206 16.97 -5.98 -9.52
N VAL A 207 16.90 -4.65 -9.65
CA VAL A 207 16.55 -3.97 -10.93
C VAL A 207 17.46 -4.38 -12.09
N PRO A 208 18.81 -4.43 -11.96
CA PRO A 208 19.67 -4.90 -13.03
C PRO A 208 19.34 -6.31 -13.52
N THR A 209 18.99 -7.23 -12.62
CA THR A 209 18.59 -8.60 -12.99
C THR A 209 17.28 -8.61 -13.78
N ILE A 210 16.32 -7.75 -13.43
CA ILE A 210 15.05 -7.61 -14.17
C ILE A 210 15.31 -7.09 -15.60
N LEU A 211 16.21 -6.11 -15.74
CA LEU A 211 16.52 -5.49 -17.03
C LEU A 211 17.38 -6.37 -17.94
N ASP A 212 18.16 -7.29 -17.39
CA ASP A 212 19.04 -8.21 -18.14
C ASP A 212 18.28 -9.38 -18.79
N LEU A 213 17.10 -9.74 -18.27
CA LEU A 213 16.32 -10.87 -18.78
C LEU A 213 15.54 -10.52 -20.07
N PRO A 214 15.29 -11.49 -20.96
CA PRO A 214 14.38 -11.31 -22.10
C PRO A 214 12.98 -10.89 -21.66
N ALA A 215 12.27 -10.09 -22.48
CA ALA A 215 10.95 -9.56 -22.11
C ALA A 215 9.86 -10.63 -21.96
N GLU A 216 10.10 -11.82 -22.53
CA GLU A 216 9.24 -12.99 -22.48
C GLU A 216 9.47 -13.81 -21.18
N SER A 217 10.37 -13.37 -20.29
CA SER A 217 10.66 -14.00 -19.00
C SER A 217 9.56 -13.73 -17.97
N ASN A 218 9.84 -14.06 -16.70
CA ASN A 218 8.92 -13.86 -15.59
C ASN A 218 9.69 -13.62 -14.28
N MET A 219 8.96 -13.25 -13.21
CA MET A 219 9.56 -12.95 -11.91
C MET A 219 10.20 -14.16 -11.22
N GLN A 220 9.75 -15.40 -11.47
CA GLN A 220 10.42 -16.58 -10.91
C GLN A 220 11.82 -16.75 -11.48
N GLU A 221 12.00 -16.44 -12.78
CA GLU A 221 13.32 -16.44 -13.41
C GLU A 221 14.22 -15.33 -12.84
N VAL A 222 13.68 -14.14 -12.55
CA VAL A 222 14.40 -13.08 -11.82
C VAL A 222 14.90 -13.60 -10.47
N PHE A 223 14.03 -14.23 -9.69
CA PHE A 223 14.38 -14.74 -8.36
C PHE A 223 15.52 -15.75 -8.43
N ARG A 224 15.40 -16.72 -9.34
CA ARG A 224 16.40 -17.75 -9.58
C ARG A 224 17.73 -17.14 -10.04
N ARG A 225 17.70 -16.25 -11.03
CA ARG A 225 18.91 -15.63 -11.60
C ARG A 225 19.61 -14.74 -10.58
N HIS A 226 18.85 -13.94 -9.84
CA HIS A 226 19.36 -13.04 -8.82
C HIS A 226 20.06 -13.84 -7.72
N GLN A 227 19.36 -14.82 -7.13
CA GLN A 227 19.92 -15.69 -6.09
C GLN A 227 21.19 -16.40 -6.54
N ASN A 228 21.22 -16.94 -7.77
CA ASN A 228 22.42 -17.60 -8.30
C ASN A 228 23.61 -16.65 -8.52
N SER A 229 23.34 -15.38 -8.82
CA SER A 229 24.39 -14.39 -9.12
C SER A 229 24.95 -13.68 -7.88
N THR A 230 24.12 -13.46 -6.86
CA THR A 230 24.48 -12.65 -5.67
C THR A 230 24.56 -13.46 -4.38
N GLY A 231 23.94 -14.66 -4.34
CA GLY A 231 23.73 -15.43 -3.12
C GLY A 231 22.60 -14.89 -2.23
N GLN A 232 21.98 -13.75 -2.58
CA GLN A 232 20.89 -13.14 -1.82
C GLN A 232 19.62 -13.99 -1.92
N ARG A 233 18.92 -14.16 -0.80
CA ARG A 233 17.78 -15.07 -0.72
C ARG A 233 16.46 -14.39 -1.08
N VAL A 234 15.51 -15.22 -1.50
CA VAL A 234 14.08 -14.91 -1.40
C VAL A 234 13.60 -15.40 -0.05
N ILE A 235 13.00 -14.52 0.73
CA ILE A 235 12.37 -14.87 2.00
C ILE A 235 10.85 -14.81 1.86
N GLU A 236 10.18 -15.68 2.61
CA GLU A 236 8.76 -15.90 2.50
C GLU A 236 8.12 -15.86 3.88
N ILE A 237 6.92 -15.27 3.97
CA ILE A 237 6.16 -15.23 5.21
C ILE A 237 4.76 -15.80 5.00
N ALA A 238 4.36 -16.73 5.87
CA ALA A 238 3.03 -17.29 5.85
C ALA A 238 1.99 -16.23 6.26
N VAL A 239 0.92 -16.09 5.47
CA VAL A 239 -0.16 -15.14 5.72
C VAL A 239 -1.51 -15.85 5.69
N SER A 240 -2.44 -15.40 6.54
CA SER A 240 -3.79 -15.94 6.62
C SER A 240 -4.74 -15.37 5.56
N SER A 241 -4.41 -14.24 4.96
CA SER A 241 -5.32 -13.57 4.03
C SER A 241 -5.27 -14.17 2.61
N PRO A 242 -6.42 -14.63 2.07
CA PRO A 242 -6.50 -15.08 0.69
C PRO A 242 -6.33 -13.95 -0.33
N GLY A 243 -6.54 -12.69 0.07
CA GLY A 243 -6.38 -11.52 -0.80
C GLY A 243 -4.98 -11.38 -1.40
N THR A 244 -3.97 -12.03 -0.82
CA THR A 244 -2.60 -12.07 -1.36
C THR A 244 -2.43 -13.01 -2.56
N ILE A 245 -3.40 -13.88 -2.84
CA ILE A 245 -3.39 -14.79 -3.98
C ILE A 245 -4.66 -14.70 -4.85
N TYR A 246 -5.54 -13.75 -4.53
CA TYR A 246 -6.81 -13.55 -5.20
C TYR A 246 -6.71 -12.42 -6.24
N ASP A 247 -6.80 -12.79 -7.51
CA ASP A 247 -6.89 -11.92 -8.66
C ASP A 247 -8.29 -12.00 -9.30
N ILE A 248 -8.83 -10.85 -9.71
CA ILE A 248 -10.11 -10.80 -10.42
C ILE A 248 -9.86 -11.15 -11.88
N ASP A 249 -10.21 -12.36 -12.28
CA ASP A 249 -9.77 -12.96 -13.56
C ASP A 249 -10.95 -13.35 -14.45
N ARG A 250 -12.16 -13.46 -13.88
CA ARG A 250 -13.41 -13.77 -14.54
C ARG A 250 -14.55 -12.89 -14.01
N ARG A 251 -15.69 -12.88 -14.72
CA ARG A 251 -16.85 -12.07 -14.31
C ARG A 251 -17.46 -12.56 -13.01
N GLU A 252 -17.37 -13.86 -12.74
CA GLU A 252 -17.86 -14.49 -11.52
C GLU A 252 -17.15 -13.95 -10.27
N ASP A 253 -15.91 -13.46 -10.41
CA ASP A 253 -15.11 -12.89 -9.33
C ASP A 253 -15.60 -11.49 -8.89
N LEU A 254 -16.55 -10.88 -9.62
CA LEU A 254 -17.11 -9.56 -9.30
C LEU A 254 -18.37 -9.63 -8.41
N ALA A 255 -18.88 -10.82 -8.12
CA ALA A 255 -20.20 -11.02 -7.54
C ALA A 255 -20.27 -10.95 -6.00
N ASP A 256 -19.16 -10.62 -5.32
CA ASP A 256 -19.03 -10.63 -3.84
C ASP A 256 -18.85 -9.24 -3.20
#